data_AF-A0A8T1XG50-F1
#
_entry.id   AF-A0A8T1XG50-F1
#
_cell.length_a   1.000
_cell.length_b   1.000
_cell.length_c   1.000
_cell.angle_alpha   90.00
_cell.angle_beta   90.00
_cell.angle_gamma   90.00
#
_symmetry.space_group_name_H-M   'P 1'
#
loop_
_entity.id
_entity.type
_entity.pdbx_description
1 polymer ?
#
loop_
_entity_poly.entity_id
_entity_poly.type
_entity_poly.pdbx_seq_one_letter_code
_entity_poly.pdbx_strand_id
1 'polypeptide(L)' 'MVNYGGNIVVLWEEDFVSSIGSIKTNIWCAEIALERLNGQGIYGKVNWCYVVLTVPKSCSIEDVLVTTF' A
#
# COMPACT_ATOMS: atom_id res chain seq x y z
N MET A 1 6.64 -9.09 20.19
CA MET A 1 6.91 -7.68 19.82
C MET A 1 5.57 -7.07 19.49
N VAL A 2 5.11 -6.05 20.21
CA VAL A 2 3.80 -5.48 19.88
C VAL A 2 3.88 -3.97 19.72
N ASN A 3 3.77 -3.55 18.47
CA ASN A 3 3.68 -2.17 18.06
C ASN A 3 2.19 -1.79 18.01
N TYR A 4 1.83 -0.73 18.73
CA TYR A 4 0.46 -0.33 19.00
C TYR A 4 0.17 1.14 18.66
N GLY A 5 1.05 1.78 17.87
CA GLY A 5 0.94 3.19 17.48
C GLY A 5 2.01 3.57 16.47
N GLY A 6 1.90 3.02 15.26
CA GLY A 6 2.78 3.33 14.13
C GLY A 6 1.99 3.31 12.82
N ASN A 7 2.53 3.95 11.79
CA ASN A 7 1.94 3.94 10.46
C ASN A 7 2.22 2.60 9.77
N ILE A 8 1.24 2.07 9.06
CA ILE A 8 1.41 0.92 8.17
C ILE A 8 1.53 1.44 6.74
N VAL A 9 2.49 0.92 5.99
CA VAL A 9 2.56 1.09 4.54
C VAL A 9 2.01 -0.16 3.88
N VAL A 10 1.04 0.01 2.98
CA VAL A 10 0.44 -1.08 2.19
C VAL A 10 0.78 -0.86 0.73
N LEU A 11 1.30 -1.91 0.08
CA LEU A 11 1.47 -1.95 -1.37
C LEU A 11 0.53 -2.98 -1.98
N TRP A 12 -0.02 -2.66 -3.15
CA TRP A 12 -0.82 -3.59 -3.94
C TRP A 12 -0.69 -3.31 -5.43
N GLU A 13 -1.11 -4.28 -6.22
CA GLU A 13 -1.07 -4.24 -7.68
C GLU A 13 -2.47 -4.06 -8.26
N GLU A 14 -2.57 -3.26 -9.32
CA GLU A 14 -3.79 -3.07 -10.09
C GLU A 14 -3.47 -3.13 -11.59
N ASP A 15 -4.01 -4.14 -12.27
CA ASP A 15 -3.87 -4.29 -13.71
C ASP A 15 -4.83 -3.36 -14.47
N PHE A 16 -4.34 -2.74 -15.55
CA PHE A 16 -5.15 -1.94 -16.46
C PHE A 16 -4.69 -2.07 -17.92
N VAL A 17 -5.60 -1.76 -18.85
CA VAL A 17 -5.29 -1.67 -20.28
C VAL A 17 -4.89 -0.24 -20.59
N SER A 18 -3.63 -0.06 -21.02
CA SER A 18 -3.12 1.22 -21.48
C SER A 18 -3.75 1.68 -22.79
N SER A 19 -3.63 2.97 -23.12
CA SER A 19 -4.18 3.55 -24.36
C SER A 19 -3.68 2.90 -25.65
N ILE A 20 -2.55 2.18 -25.60
CA ILE A 20 -1.96 1.44 -26.74
C ILE A 20 -2.34 -0.05 -26.75
N GLY A 21 -3.27 -0.47 -25.89
CA GLY A 21 -3.78 -1.85 -25.83
C GLY A 21 -2.91 -2.84 -25.05
N SER A 22 -1.74 -2.41 -24.53
CA SER A 22 -0.91 -3.26 -23.66
C SER A 22 -1.47 -3.32 -22.23
N ILE A 23 -1.37 -4.48 -21.58
CA ILE A 23 -1.69 -4.64 -20.15
C ILE A 23 -0.49 -4.16 -19.32
N LYS A 24 -0.76 -3.26 -18.38
CA LYS A 24 0.20 -2.73 -17.41
C LYS A 24 -0.33 -2.93 -16.00
N THR A 25 0.57 -2.84 -15.04
CA THR A 25 0.25 -2.98 -13.62
C THR A 25 0.69 -1.72 -12.90
N ASN A 26 -0.24 -1.07 -12.20
CA ASN A 26 0.07 -0.02 -11.26
C ASN A 26 0.43 -0.63 -9.92
N ILE A 27 1.57 -0.25 -9.38
CA ILE A 27 1.94 -0.49 -8.00
C ILE A 27 1.45 0.71 -7.21
N TRP A 28 0.45 0.47 -6.39
CA TRP A 28 -0.10 1.44 -5.46
C TRP A 28 0.63 1.35 -4.13
N CYS A 29 0.71 2.49 -3.45
CA CYS A 29 1.21 2.56 -2.10
C CYS A 29 0.31 3.49 -1.28
N ALA A 30 -0.02 3.07 -0.06
CA ALA A 30 -0.75 3.88 0.89
C ALA A 30 -0.10 3.82 2.27
N GLU A 31 -0.03 4.97 2.94
CA GLU A 31 0.32 5.05 4.36
C GLU A 31 -0.95 5.22 5.19
N ILE A 32 -1.09 4.38 6.21
CA ILE A 32 -2.26 4.35 7.09
C ILE A 32 -1.76 4.54 8.53
N ALA A 33 -2.12 5.66 9.14
CA ALA A 33 -1.92 5.88 10.56
C ALA A 33 -2.90 5.02 11.36
N LEU A 34 -2.37 4.22 12.28
CA LEU A 34 -3.19 3.44 13.21
C LEU A 34 -3.30 4.14 14.55
N GLU A 35 -4.55 4.37 14.96
CA GLU A 35 -4.87 4.93 16.27
C GLU A 35 -5.66 3.90 17.08
N ARG A 36 -5.28 3.75 18.35
CA ARG A 36 -6.03 2.95 19.32
C ARG A 36 -6.89 3.85 20.18
N LEU A 37 -8.20 3.72 20.04
CA LEU A 37 -9.15 4.30 20.97
C LEU A 37 -9.39 3.29 22.08
N ASN A 38 -9.00 3.64 23.30
CA ASN A 38 -9.11 2.76 24.48
C ASN A 38 -10.55 2.20 24.60
N GLY A 39 -10.67 0.88 24.41
CA GLY A 39 -11.94 0.16 24.51
C GLY A 39 -12.82 0.15 23.25
N GLN A 40 -12.42 0.82 22.16
CA GLN A 40 -13.21 0.90 20.91
C GLN A 40 -12.55 0.25 19.69
N GLY A 41 -11.35 -0.33 19.85
CA GLY A 41 -10.65 -1.05 18.78
C GLY A 41 -9.54 -0.24 18.11
N ILE A 42 -9.16 -0.65 16.90
CA ILE A 42 -8.11 -0.03 16.09
C ILE A 42 -8.78 0.71 14.93
N TYR A 43 -8.48 1.99 14.77
CA TYR A 43 -8.92 2.81 13.64
C TYR A 43 -7.73 3.12 12.73
N GLY A 44 -7.96 3.09 11.43
CA GLY A 44 -6.98 3.43 10.42
C GLY A 44 -7.37 4.71 9.68
N LYS A 45 -6.49 5.70 9.64
CA LYS A 45 -6.63 6.88 8.81
C LYS A 45 -5.61 6.82 7.68
N VAL A 46 -6.09 6.87 6.43
CA VAL A 46 -5.20 6.96 5.26
C VAL A 46 -4.58 8.35 5.24
N ASN A 47 -3.26 8.43 5.33
CA ASN A 47 -2.51 9.69 5.19
C ASN A 47 -2.34 10.06 3.72
N TRP A 48 -1.93 9.09 2.89
CA TRP A 48 -1.81 9.24 1.44
C TRP A 48 -2.01 7.90 0.74
N CYS A 49 -2.41 7.96 -0.53
CA CYS A 49 -2.63 6.81 -1.40
C CYS A 49 -2.43 7.25 -2.85
N TYR A 50 -1.44 6.69 -3.55
CA TYR A 50 -1.19 6.97 -4.96
C TYR A 50 -0.39 5.85 -5.64
N VAL A 51 -0.35 5.89 -6.97
CA VAL A 51 0.48 5.00 -7.78
C VAL A 51 1.93 5.44 -7.66
N VAL A 52 2.79 4.58 -7.11
CA VAL A 52 4.23 4.83 -6.98
C VAL A 52 5.01 4.38 -8.21
N LEU A 53 4.49 3.39 -8.95
CA LEU A 53 5.13 2.88 -10.16
C LEU A 53 4.11 2.25 -11.10
N THR A 54 4.37 2.35 -12.40
CA THR A 54 3.64 1.58 -13.43
C THR A 54 4.64 0.68 -14.16
N VAL A 55 4.39 -0.63 -14.14
CA VAL A 55 5.26 -1.65 -14.72
C VAL A 55 4.54 -2.46 -15.81
N PRO A 56 5.27 -3.13 -16.72
CA PRO A 56 4.68 -4.18 -17.54
C PRO A 56 4.13 -5.31 -16.65
N LYS A 57 3.06 -5.99 -17.08
CA LYS A 57 2.41 -7.09 -16.33
C LYS A 57 3.35 -8.23 -15.90
N SER A 58 4.50 -8.39 -16.55
CA SER A 58 5.50 -9.39 -16.19
C SER A 58 6.25 -9.11 -14.89
N CYS A 59 6.03 -7.95 -14.26
CA CYS A 59 6.66 -7.57 -13.00
C CYS A 59 5.66 -7.67 -11.85
N SER A 60 6.06 -8.33 -10.76
CA SER A 60 5.29 -8.45 -9.52
C SER A 60 6.12 -8.01 -8.31
N ILE A 61 5.45 -7.63 -7.23
CA ILE A 61 6.07 -7.37 -5.93
C ILE A 61 6.55 -8.72 -5.36
N GLU A 62 7.87 -8.92 -5.29
CA GLU A 62 8.45 -10.14 -4.73
C GLU A 62 8.67 -10.02 -3.21
N ASP A 63 9.22 -8.90 -2.75
CA ASP A 63 9.54 -8.66 -1.35
C ASP A 63 9.02 -7.29 -0.88
N VAL A 64 8.26 -7.28 0.22
CA VAL A 64 7.83 -6.05 0.90
C VAL A 64 8.68 -5.85 2.14
N LEU A 65 9.59 -4.88 2.09
CA LEU A 65 10.34 -4.44 3.26
C LEU A 65 9.47 -3.51 4.10
N VAL A 66 8.94 -4.03 5.21
CA VAL A 66 8.24 -3.23 6.21
C VAL A 66 9.27 -2.60 7.13
N THR A 67 9.54 -1.31 6.95
CA THR A 67 10.30 -0.52 7.93
C THR A 67 9.28 0.19 8.84
N THR A 68 9.39 -0.04 10.14
CA THR A 68 8.63 0.70 11.16
C THR A 68 9.52 1.82 11.70
N PHE A 69 9.09 3.06 11.59
CA PHE A 69 9.74 4.22 12.20
C PHE A 69 9.21 4.49 13.62
#